data_AF-A0A7Y2TQS8-F1
#
_entry.id   AF-A0A7Y2TQS8-F1
#
_cell.length_a   1.000
_cell.length_b   1.000
_cell.length_c   1.000
_cell.angle_alpha   90.00
_cell.angle_beta   90.00
_cell.angle_gamma   90.00
#
_symmetry.space_group_name_H-M   'P 1'
#
loop_
_entity.id
_entity.type
_entity.pdbx_description
1 polymer ?
#
loop_
_entity_poly.entity_id
_entity_poly.type
_entity_poly.pdbx_seq_one_letter_code
_entity_poly.pdbx_strand_id
1 'polypeptide(L)'
;MPEARDKDAGDVFDGKAFAARLPTRPGVYLMKDGEGKPLYVGKSRNLRKRVSSYFDARPKIERIMRMIARIRDIEIGLTRTEGEALLLENEWIKSLRPRYNVLL
;
A
#
# COMPACT_ATOMS: atom_id res chain seq x y z
N MET A 1 13.49 8.77 -33.56
CA MET A 1 14.13 8.93 -32.24
C MET A 1 13.04 8.87 -31.18
N PRO A 2 12.83 7.77 -30.45
CA PRO A 2 11.91 7.79 -29.32
C PRO A 2 12.60 8.49 -28.15
N GLU A 3 12.05 9.64 -27.76
CA GLU A 3 12.47 10.42 -26.61
C GLU A 3 12.45 9.55 -25.35
N ALA A 4 13.64 9.35 -24.77
CA ALA A 4 13.79 8.80 -23.44
C ALA A 4 13.03 9.72 -22.48
N ARG A 5 11.89 9.25 -21.98
CA ARG A 5 11.17 9.93 -20.91
C ARG A 5 12.02 9.81 -19.65
N ASP A 6 12.76 10.85 -19.34
CA ASP A 6 13.16 11.16 -17.97
C ASP A 6 11.89 11.14 -17.10
N LYS A 7 11.71 10.08 -16.31
CA LYS A 7 10.63 9.98 -15.30
C LYS A 7 11.14 9.75 -13.89
N ASP A 8 12.42 10.03 -13.62
CA ASP A 8 13.06 9.68 -12.35
C ASP A 8 13.38 10.88 -11.45
N ALA A 9 12.52 11.91 -11.42
CA ALA A 9 12.50 12.90 -10.35
C ALA A 9 11.16 13.65 -10.32
N GLY A 10 10.36 13.53 -9.25
CA GLY A 10 9.38 14.58 -8.99
C GLY A 10 8.17 14.32 -8.10
N ASP A 11 7.76 13.08 -7.84
CA ASP A 11 6.60 12.86 -6.96
C ASP A 11 6.91 11.82 -5.87
N VAL A 12 7.64 12.27 -4.85
CA VAL A 12 7.78 11.51 -3.60
C VAL A 12 6.40 11.45 -2.97
N PHE A 13 5.80 10.26 -2.95
CA PHE A 13 4.50 10.05 -2.33
C PHE A 13 4.62 10.33 -0.83
N ASP A 14 3.94 11.37 -0.35
CA ASP A 14 3.85 11.68 1.07
C ASP A 14 2.90 10.70 1.76
N GLY A 15 3.43 9.52 2.08
CA GLY A 15 2.69 8.48 2.77
C GLY A 15 2.24 8.88 4.18
N LYS A 16 2.92 9.83 4.83
CA LYS A 16 2.55 10.30 6.17
C LYS A 16 1.32 11.21 6.09
N ALA A 17 1.31 12.17 5.16
CA ALA A 17 0.14 13.01 4.90
C ALA A 17 -1.05 12.17 4.41
N PHE A 18 -0.81 11.20 3.52
CA PHE A 18 -1.84 10.26 3.08
C PHE A 18 -2.43 9.47 4.25
N ALA A 19 -1.59 8.92 5.13
CA ALA A 19 -2.08 8.12 6.24
C ALA A 19 -2.91 8.96 7.22
N ALA A 20 -2.54 10.23 7.44
CA ALA A 20 -3.26 11.14 8.34
C ALA A 20 -4.71 11.40 7.91
N ARG A 21 -5.02 11.40 6.61
CA ARG A 21 -6.39 11.57 6.09
C ARG A 21 -7.25 10.30 6.16
N LEU A 22 -6.67 9.13 6.43
CA LEU A 22 -7.42 7.87 6.46
C LEU A 22 -8.37 7.78 7.65
N PRO A 23 -9.51 7.09 7.53
CA PRO A 23 -10.39 6.85 8.67
C PRO A 23 -9.79 5.83 9.64
N THR A 24 -10.21 5.92 10.91
CA THR A 24 -9.91 4.92 11.95
C THR A 24 -10.95 3.80 11.93
N ARG A 25 -11.14 3.16 10.77
CA ARG A 25 -12.14 2.12 10.52
C ARG A 25 -11.51 0.90 9.85
N PRO A 26 -12.19 -0.27 9.86
CA PRO A 26 -11.71 -1.45 9.16
C PRO A 26 -11.72 -1.26 7.65
N GLY A 27 -10.80 -1.95 6.98
CA GLY A 27 -10.71 -1.97 5.54
C GLY A 27 -9.42 -2.62 5.03
N VAL A 28 -9.27 -2.58 3.71
CA VAL A 28 -8.15 -3.11 2.94
C VAL A 28 -7.40 -1.95 2.30
N TYR A 29 -6.09 -2.08 2.17
CA TYR A 29 -5.23 -1.14 1.47
C TYR A 29 -4.39 -1.87 0.43
N LEU A 30 -4.21 -1.25 -0.72
CA LEU A 30 -3.36 -1.69 -1.82
C LEU A 30 -2.29 -0.64 -2.07
N MET A 31 -1.04 -1.02 -1.90
CA MET A 31 0.12 -0.19 -2.21
C MET A 31 0.57 -0.46 -3.64
N LYS A 32 0.79 0.60 -4.42
CA LYS A 32 1.18 0.55 -5.83
C LYS A 32 2.49 1.31 -6.06
N ASP A 33 3.26 0.89 -7.06
CA ASP A 33 4.44 1.62 -7.51
C ASP A 33 4.12 2.77 -8.47
N GLY A 34 5.15 3.45 -8.98
CA GLY A 34 4.99 4.57 -9.92
C GLY A 34 4.44 4.18 -11.30
N GLU A 35 4.42 2.90 -11.61
CA GLU A 35 3.79 2.37 -12.83
C GLU A 35 2.36 1.85 -12.55
N GLY A 36 1.86 2.01 -11.32
CA GLY A 36 0.57 1.50 -10.89
C GLY A 36 0.54 -0.01 -10.60
N LYS A 37 1.69 -0.68 -10.55
CA LYS A 37 1.74 -2.13 -10.31
C LYS A 37 1.47 -2.44 -8.83
N PRO A 38 0.69 -3.49 -8.53
CA PRO A 38 0.36 -3.87 -7.16
C PRO A 38 1.61 -4.40 -6.44
N LEU A 39 2.05 -3.68 -5.41
CA LEU A 39 3.16 -4.08 -4.55
C LEU A 39 2.67 -4.95 -3.41
N TYR A 40 1.68 -4.47 -2.66
CA TYR A 40 1.23 -5.14 -1.44
C TYR A 40 -0.23 -4.82 -1.14
N VAL A 41 -0.98 -5.83 -0.71
CA VAL A 41 -2.33 -5.74 -0.19
C VAL A 41 -2.31 -6.17 1.27
N GLY A 42 -2.99 -5.43 2.13
CA GLY A 42 -3.23 -5.89 3.49
C GLY A 42 -4.53 -5.32 4.04
N LYS A 43 -5.04 -5.94 5.10
CA LYS A 43 -6.18 -5.41 5.86
C LYS A 43 -5.80 -4.83 7.20
N SER A 44 -6.70 -4.01 7.76
CA SER A 44 -6.58 -3.49 9.12
C SER A 44 -7.95 -3.24 9.73
N ARG A 45 -8.04 -3.31 11.07
CA ARG A 45 -9.16 -2.78 11.86
C ARG A 45 -9.14 -1.25 11.97
N ASN A 46 -7.95 -0.66 11.75
CA ASN A 46 -7.71 0.77 11.78
C ASN A 46 -6.72 1.13 10.67
N LEU A 47 -7.24 1.62 9.55
CA LEU A 47 -6.45 1.97 8.37
C LEU A 47 -5.41 3.06 8.67
N ARG A 48 -5.81 4.16 9.33
CA ARG A 48 -4.90 5.25 9.72
C ARG A 48 -3.68 4.71 10.49
N LYS A 49 -3.91 3.97 11.59
CA LYS A 49 -2.82 3.46 12.43
C LYS A 49 -1.91 2.50 11.66
N ARG A 50 -2.48 1.64 10.82
CA ARG A 50 -1.70 0.63 10.08
C ARG A 50 -0.90 1.27 8.96
N VAL A 51 -1.48 2.13 8.14
CA VAL A 51 -0.76 2.79 7.04
C VAL A 51 0.31 3.73 7.59
N SER A 52 0.02 4.51 8.64
CA SER A 52 1.04 5.36 9.30
C SER A 52 2.24 4.56 9.80
N SER A 53 2.05 3.29 10.21
CA SER A 53 3.14 2.46 10.72
C SER A 53 4.21 2.11 9.68
N TYR A 54 3.88 2.20 8.39
CA TYR A 54 4.87 2.01 7.32
C TYR A 54 5.79 3.23 7.19
N PHE A 55 5.28 4.44 7.47
CA PHE A 55 6.00 5.70 7.24
C PHE A 55 6.59 6.33 8.50
N ASP A 56 6.57 5.62 9.62
CA ASP A 56 7.25 6.06 10.84
C ASP A 56 8.76 5.72 10.83
N ALA A 57 9.49 6.33 11.76
CA ALA A 57 10.93 6.16 11.91
C ALA A 57 11.34 4.83 12.58
N ARG A 58 10.40 3.90 12.85
CA ARG A 58 10.75 2.64 13.53
C ARG A 58 11.51 1.74 12.57
N PRO A 59 12.55 1.01 13.03
CA PRO A 59 13.25 0.02 12.24
C PRO A 59 12.29 -1.04 11.68
N LYS A 60 12.46 -1.38 10.41
CA LYS A 60 11.67 -2.39 9.69
C LYS A 60 12.62 -3.34 9.00
N ILE A 61 12.12 -4.55 8.72
CA ILE A 61 12.90 -5.49 7.92
C ILE A 61 13.17 -4.91 6.53
N GLU A 62 14.35 -5.20 6.01
CA GLU A 62 14.85 -4.69 4.73
C GLU A 62 13.86 -4.89 3.56
N ARG A 63 13.18 -6.04 3.51
CA ARG A 63 12.14 -6.32 2.49
C ARG A 63 11.00 -5.29 2.52
N ILE A 64 10.56 -4.88 3.71
CA ILE A 64 9.49 -3.89 3.88
C ILE A 64 10.00 -2.50 3.51
N MET A 65 11.23 -2.15 3.89
CA MET A 65 11.81 -0.85 3.52
C MET A 65 11.92 -0.69 1.99
N ARG A 66 12.37 -1.73 1.28
CA ARG A 66 12.41 -1.74 -0.18
C ARG A 66 11.02 -1.63 -0.82
N MET A 67 10.00 -2.22 -0.21
CA MET A 67 8.62 -2.07 -0.66
C MET A 67 8.17 -0.62 -0.50
N ILE A 68 8.36 -0.03 0.69
CA ILE A 68 7.96 1.34 1.02
C ILE A 68 8.61 2.34 0.07
N ALA A 69 9.90 2.18 -0.23
CA ALA A 69 10.64 3.06 -1.13
C ALA A 69 10.08 3.09 -2.56
N ARG A 70 9.31 2.09 -2.97
CA ARG A 70 8.68 2.00 -4.30
C ARG A 70 7.25 2.55 -4.33
N ILE A 71 6.62 2.76 -3.18
CA ILE A 71 5.22 3.19 -3.11
C ILE A 71 5.10 4.58 -3.72
N ARG A 72 4.20 4.70 -4.70
CA ARG A 72 3.79 5.99 -5.28
C ARG A 72 2.30 6.25 -5.15
N ASP A 73 1.50 5.21 -4.88
CA ASP A 73 0.07 5.34 -4.66
C ASP A 73 -0.45 4.30 -3.65
N ILE A 74 -1.53 4.64 -2.94
CA ILE A 74 -2.24 3.75 -2.03
C ILE A 74 -3.74 3.85 -2.29
N GLU A 75 -4.35 2.72 -2.56
CA GLU A 75 -5.79 2.56 -2.73
C GLU A 75 -6.43 1.91 -1.51
N ILE A 76 -7.66 2.29 -1.18
CA ILE A 76 -8.34 1.90 0.06
C ILE A 76 -9.72 1.33 -0.26
N GLY A 77 -9.98 0.11 0.20
CA GLY A 77 -11.31 -0.49 0.25
C GLY A 77 -11.85 -0.41 1.68
N LEU A 78 -12.78 0.51 1.95
CA LEU A 78 -13.43 0.60 3.26
C LEU A 78 -14.41 -0.55 3.45
N THR A 79 -14.41 -1.16 4.63
CA THR A 79 -15.37 -2.19 5.00
C THR A 79 -16.07 -1.85 6.31
N ARG A 80 -17.19 -2.51 6.60
CA ARG A 80 -17.96 -2.32 7.84
C ARG A 80 -17.48 -3.28 8.92
N THR A 81 -17.04 -4.47 8.50
CA THR A 81 -16.58 -5.53 9.41
C THR A 81 -15.20 -6.04 9.03
N GLU A 82 -14.59 -6.77 9.96
CA GLU A 82 -13.33 -7.46 9.72
C GLU A 82 -13.47 -8.66 8.77
N GLY A 83 -14.63 -9.33 8.80
CA GLY A 83 -14.94 -10.43 7.90
C GLY A 83 -14.98 -9.96 6.45
N GLU A 84 -15.65 -8.83 6.19
CA GLU A 84 -15.62 -8.19 4.88
C GLU A 84 -14.21 -7.78 4.47
N ALA A 85 -13.40 -7.22 5.38
CA ALA A 85 -12.01 -6.86 5.09
C ALA A 85 -11.17 -8.08 4.71
N LEU A 86 -11.39 -9.22 5.37
CA LEU A 86 -10.71 -10.48 5.04
C LEU A 86 -11.10 -10.98 3.65
N LEU A 87 -12.39 -10.95 3.31
CA LEU A 87 -12.87 -11.39 2.00
C LEU A 87 -12.33 -10.49 0.88
N LEU A 88 -12.42 -9.17 1.05
CA LEU A 88 -11.93 -8.20 0.07
C LEU A 88 -10.40 -8.26 -0.10
N GLU A 89 -9.65 -8.44 0.99
CA GLU A 89 -8.19 -8.65 0.92
C GLU A 89 -7.85 -9.90 0.11
N ASN A 90 -8.54 -11.01 0.37
CA ASN A 90 -8.32 -12.25 -0.37
C ASN A 90 -8.65 -12.10 -1.86
N GLU A 91 -9.73 -11.39 -2.18
CA GLU A 91 -10.13 -11.08 -3.55
C GLU A 91 -9.03 -10.26 -4.25
N TRP A 92 -8.58 -9.16 -3.65
CA TRP A 92 -7.49 -8.34 -4.20
C TRP A 92 -6.18 -9.09 -4.36
N ILE A 93 -5.78 -9.91 -3.37
CA ILE A 93 -4.55 -10.71 -3.48
C ILE A 93 -4.64 -11.69 -4.65
N LYS A 94 -5.78 -12.37 -4.83
CA LYS A 94 -5.98 -13.33 -5.93
C LYS A 94 -6.03 -12.65 -7.29
N SER A 95 -6.75 -11.54 -7.39
CA SER A 95 -6.95 -10.77 -8.62
C SER A 95 -5.68 -10.05 -9.07
N LEU A 96 -4.93 -9.46 -8.15
CA LEU A 96 -3.79 -8.58 -8.45
C LEU A 96 -2.42 -9.26 -8.32
N ARG A 97 -2.34 -10.38 -7.59
CA ARG A 97 -1.10 -11.12 -7.27
C ARG A 97 0.07 -10.19 -6.88
N PRO A 98 -0.08 -9.38 -5.82
CA PRO A 98 0.91 -8.36 -5.48
C PRO A 98 2.28 -8.97 -5.16
N ARG A 99 3.34 -8.30 -5.62
CA ARG A 99 4.73 -8.80 -5.53
C ARG A 99 5.17 -9.17 -4.11
N TYR A 100 4.69 -8.44 -3.10
CA TYR A 100 5.10 -8.63 -1.70
C TYR A 100 4.11 -9.47 -0.88
N ASN A 101 3.02 -9.97 -1.47
CA ASN A 101 2.01 -10.81 -0.79
C ASN A 101 2.28 -12.32 -0.86
N VAL A 102 3.47 -12.73 -1.30
CA VAL A 102 3.82 -14.15 -1.43
C VAL A 102 3.57 -14.89 -0.10
N LEU A 103 2.57 -15.77 -0.12
CA LEU A 103 2.34 -16.80 0.88
C LEU A 103 3.54 -17.74 0.82
N LEU A 104 4.22 -17.93 1.94
CA LEU A 104 5.07 -19.11 2.13
C LEU A 104 4.17 -20.35 2.18
#